data_AF-A0A7S1LXM1-F1
#
_entry.id   AF-A0A7S1LXM1-F1
#
_cell.length_a   1.000
_cell.length_b   1.000
_cell.length_c   1.000
_cell.angle_alpha   90.00
_cell.angle_beta   90.00
_cell.angle_gamma   90.00
#
_symmetry.space_group_name_H-M   'P 1'
#
loop_
_entity.id
_entity.type
_entity.pdbx_description
1 polymer ?
#
loop_
_entity_poly.entity_id
_entity_poly.type
_entity_poly.pdbx_seq_one_letter_code
_entity_poly.pdbx_strand_id
1 'polypeptide(L)'
;QLCIHEIYKKPRASYSKISRTGRPAVEYAEEYWRYVEKLLERCPVAPSPRDAAPEARFGEACAQKLMAEVGLDVERIRECTRTTRDSKLDYERRNPAWSPRALRINGWRYSGVLDADLVTRAICSGFIKQPKECQDIIAPRNPFLPYVGDVKAVEGIRLSTFLSWLSGTVAVALAALLLYRRYLKKEMQMTLREEVMLEVREQMGEYRRMQEQ
;
A
#
# COMPACT_ATOMS: atom_id res chain seq x y z
N GLN A 1 18.22 9.64 4.70
CA GLN A 1 17.69 9.06 5.95
C GLN A 1 18.81 8.44 6.80
N LEU A 2 19.50 7.38 6.33
CA LEU A 2 20.58 6.73 7.11
C LEU A 2 21.69 7.70 7.58
N CYS A 3 22.13 8.61 6.70
CA CYS A 3 23.11 9.65 7.08
C CYS A 3 22.60 10.58 8.18
N ILE A 4 21.30 10.91 8.20
CA ILE A 4 20.71 11.74 9.26
C ILE A 4 20.79 10.97 10.59
N HIS A 5 20.42 9.69 10.59
CA HIS A 5 20.52 8.85 11.78
C HIS A 5 21.97 8.78 12.30
N GLU A 6 22.95 8.53 11.43
CA GLU A 6 24.35 8.39 11.84
C GLU A 6 25.01 9.68 12.32
N ILE A 7 24.69 10.81 11.70
CA ILE A 7 25.26 12.11 12.09
C ILE A 7 24.72 12.56 13.46
N TYR A 8 23.44 12.28 13.72
CA TYR A 8 22.72 12.83 14.88
C TYR A 8 22.45 11.81 15.99
N LYS A 9 22.82 10.53 15.82
CA LYS A 9 22.69 9.55 16.91
C LYS A 9 23.58 9.91 18.09
N LYS A 10 22.98 9.96 19.27
CA LYS A 10 23.65 10.26 20.53
C LYS A 10 23.42 9.10 21.50
N PRO A 11 24.42 8.68 22.30
CA PRO A 11 24.21 7.69 23.33
C PRO A 11 23.30 8.25 24.42
N ARG A 12 22.23 7.53 24.77
CA ARG A 12 21.26 7.94 25.79
C ARG A 12 21.74 7.72 27.22
N ALA A 13 22.80 6.92 27.41
CA ALA A 13 23.44 6.69 28.70
C ALA A 13 24.92 7.09 28.65
N SER A 14 25.44 7.63 29.75
CA SER A 14 26.87 7.92 29.88
C SER A 14 27.69 6.64 29.71
N TYR A 15 28.73 6.70 28.88
CA TYR A 15 29.64 5.60 28.55
C TYR A 15 30.18 4.88 29.81
N SER A 16 30.37 5.63 30.91
CA SER A 16 30.82 5.11 32.21
C SER A 16 29.82 4.15 32.87
N LYS A 17 28.50 4.34 32.68
CA LYS A 17 27.45 3.44 33.18
C LYS A 17 27.30 2.19 32.29
N ILE A 18 27.53 2.34 30.99
CA ILE A 18 27.43 1.25 30.00
C ILE A 18 28.58 0.24 30.23
N SER A 19 29.81 0.72 30.37
CA SER A 19 31.00 -0.11 30.62
C SER A 19 30.90 -0.92 31.92
N ARG A 20 30.30 -0.36 32.98
CA ARG A 20 30.09 -1.07 34.26
C ARG A 20 28.98 -2.13 34.23
N THR A 21 28.06 -2.08 33.27
CA THR A 21 26.88 -2.96 33.26
C THR A 21 26.90 -4.01 32.16
N GLY A 22 27.88 -3.96 31.24
CA GLY A 22 27.98 -4.88 30.11
C GLY A 22 26.80 -4.81 29.13
N ARG A 23 25.95 -3.77 29.24
CA ARG A 23 24.79 -3.58 28.36
C ARG A 23 25.20 -2.84 27.09
N PRO A 24 24.58 -3.14 25.93
CA PRO A 24 24.83 -2.40 24.70
C PRO A 24 24.45 -0.93 24.86
N ALA A 25 25.23 -0.03 24.25
CA ALA A 25 24.93 1.39 24.22
C ALA A 25 23.62 1.62 23.47
N VAL A 26 22.65 2.26 24.12
CA VAL A 26 21.40 2.67 23.47
C VAL A 26 21.64 4.03 22.84
N GLU A 27 21.58 4.09 21.52
CA GLU A 27 21.70 5.32 20.74
C GLU A 27 20.30 5.84 20.37
N TYR A 28 20.13 7.16 20.35
CA TYR A 28 18.90 7.82 19.92
C TYR A 28 19.24 9.07 19.10
N ALA A 29 18.55 9.24 17.97
CA ALA A 29 18.70 10.37 17.07
C ALA A 29 17.37 11.13 17.01
N GLU A 30 17.20 12.16 17.84
CA GLU A 30 15.96 12.93 17.93
C GLU A 30 15.66 13.65 16.60
N GLU A 31 16.71 14.23 16.01
CA GLU A 31 16.69 14.96 14.75
C GLU A 31 16.25 14.07 13.58
N TYR A 32 16.64 12.79 13.60
CA TYR A 32 16.19 11.81 12.62
C TYR A 32 14.68 11.58 12.71
N TRP A 33 14.14 11.41 13.92
CA TRP A 33 12.71 11.16 14.11
C TRP A 33 11.86 12.37 13.71
N ARG A 34 12.27 13.59 14.06
CA ARG A 34 11.60 14.82 13.62
C ARG A 34 11.52 14.95 12.09
N TYR A 35 12.57 14.52 11.38
CA TYR A 35 12.55 14.45 9.92
C TYR A 35 11.60 13.37 9.40
N VAL A 36 11.63 12.16 9.97
CA VAL A 36 10.81 11.03 9.53
C VAL A 36 9.31 11.28 9.74
N GLU A 37 8.92 11.87 10.87
CA GLU A 37 7.52 12.20 11.20
C GLU A 37 6.87 13.05 10.12
N LYS A 38 7.60 14.03 9.57
CA LYS A 38 7.08 14.96 8.57
C LYS A 38 7.28 14.50 7.13
N LEU A 39 8.11 13.49 6.88
CA LEU A 39 8.60 13.18 5.52
C LEU A 39 7.48 12.82 4.54
N LEU A 40 6.60 11.89 4.92
CA LEU A 40 5.56 11.41 4.02
C LEU A 40 4.45 12.44 3.81
N GLU A 41 4.22 13.30 4.81
CA GLU A 41 3.27 14.40 4.72
C GLU A 41 3.80 15.54 3.83
N ARG A 42 5.10 15.87 3.96
CA ARG A 42 5.71 16.97 3.24
C ARG A 42 6.19 16.59 1.84
N CYS A 43 6.62 15.35 1.66
CA CYS A 43 7.18 14.81 0.42
C CYS A 43 6.46 13.52 0.00
N PRO A 44 5.18 13.62 -0.43
CA PRO A 44 4.38 12.46 -0.81
C PRO A 44 4.96 11.73 -2.03
N VAL A 45 4.88 10.40 -2.01
CA VAL A 45 5.35 9.53 -3.12
C VAL A 45 4.44 9.63 -4.35
N ALA A 46 3.14 9.78 -4.13
CA ALA A 46 2.14 10.03 -5.16
C ALA A 46 1.54 11.43 -4.94
N PRO A 47 2.20 12.50 -5.42
CA PRO A 47 1.71 13.85 -5.23
C PRO A 47 0.38 14.06 -5.97
N SER A 48 -0.46 14.95 -5.44
CA SER A 48 -1.62 15.46 -6.16
C SER A 48 -1.18 16.14 -7.47
N PRO A 49 -2.02 16.19 -8.53
CA PRO A 49 -1.70 16.93 -9.76
C PRO A 49 -1.31 18.40 -9.53
N ARG A 50 -1.72 18.98 -8.38
CA ARG A 50 -1.39 20.35 -7.97
C ARG A 50 0.02 20.50 -7.37
N ASP A 51 0.61 19.40 -6.88
CA ASP A 51 1.91 19.35 -6.21
C ASP A 51 2.98 18.73 -7.11
N ALA A 52 2.93 19.02 -8.42
CA ALA A 52 3.86 18.49 -9.41
C ALA A 52 5.28 19.10 -9.29
N ALA A 53 5.44 20.17 -8.50
CA ALA A 53 6.72 20.82 -8.26
C ALA A 53 7.73 19.82 -7.64
N PRO A 54 8.99 19.77 -8.11
CA PRO A 54 10.01 18.86 -7.58
C PRO A 54 10.22 18.98 -6.06
N GLU A 55 9.97 20.16 -5.49
CA GLU A 55 10.12 20.47 -4.06
C GLU A 55 8.92 20.05 -3.21
N ALA A 56 7.83 19.61 -3.83
CA ALA A 56 6.58 19.23 -3.16
C ALA A 56 6.25 17.72 -3.30
N ARG A 57 7.13 16.94 -3.94
CA ARG A 57 6.99 15.48 -4.11
C ARG A 57 8.20 14.75 -3.56
N PHE A 58 8.05 13.44 -3.32
CA PHE A 58 9.15 12.59 -2.92
C PHE A 58 10.34 12.71 -3.89
N GLY A 59 11.50 13.11 -3.36
CA GLY A 59 12.71 13.36 -4.14
C GLY A 59 13.74 14.15 -3.36
N GLU A 60 14.92 14.33 -3.94
CA GLU A 60 16.06 15.00 -3.30
C GLU A 60 15.73 16.46 -2.94
N ALA A 61 15.13 17.22 -3.86
CA ALA A 61 14.78 18.62 -3.63
C ALA A 61 13.83 18.82 -2.44
N CYS A 62 12.76 18.02 -2.36
CA CYS A 62 11.84 18.06 -1.22
C CYS A 62 12.51 17.60 0.08
N ALA A 63 13.30 16.53 0.03
CA ALA A 63 14.02 16.02 1.18
C ALA A 63 14.98 17.07 1.76
N GLN A 64 15.77 17.77 0.92
CA GLN A 64 16.69 18.82 1.36
C GLN A 64 15.94 20.03 1.95
N LYS A 65 14.82 20.43 1.33
CA LYS A 65 13.95 21.49 1.86
C LYS A 65 13.41 21.14 3.25
N LEU A 66 12.96 19.89 3.44
CA LEU A 66 12.49 19.41 4.74
C LEU A 66 13.64 19.31 5.76
N MET A 67 14.83 18.88 5.34
CA MET A 67 16.01 18.86 6.21
C MET A 67 16.33 20.27 6.74
N ALA A 68 16.30 21.28 5.88
CA ALA A 68 16.48 22.67 6.29
C ALA A 68 15.36 23.14 7.24
N GLU A 69 14.09 22.79 6.95
CA GLU A 69 12.93 23.13 7.78
C GLU A 69 13.05 22.58 9.22
N VAL A 70 13.55 21.35 9.37
CA VAL A 70 13.72 20.72 10.69
C VAL A 70 15.08 21.01 11.33
N GLY A 71 15.86 21.95 10.78
CA GLY A 71 17.09 22.45 11.35
C GLY A 71 18.30 21.52 11.20
N LEU A 72 18.34 20.68 10.18
CA LEU A 72 19.46 19.79 9.89
C LEU A 72 20.51 20.48 9.02
N ASP A 73 21.77 20.08 9.21
CA ASP A 73 22.90 20.50 8.39
C ASP A 73 22.87 19.75 7.04
N VAL A 74 22.24 20.39 6.06
CA VAL A 74 22.02 19.82 4.73
C VAL A 74 23.34 19.48 4.05
N GLU A 75 24.37 20.32 4.18
CA GLU A 75 25.66 20.11 3.53
C GLU A 75 26.41 18.93 4.14
N ARG A 76 26.41 18.80 5.46
CA ARG A 76 27.02 17.64 6.13
C ARG A 76 26.30 16.34 5.77
N ILE A 77 24.97 16.36 5.67
CA ILE A 77 24.19 15.19 5.24
C ILE A 77 24.46 14.86 3.77
N ARG A 78 24.57 15.88 2.92
CA ARG A 78 24.89 15.73 1.50
C ARG A 78 26.25 15.09 1.30
N GLU A 79 27.26 15.54 2.05
CA GLU A 79 28.60 14.97 1.98
C GLU A 79 28.63 13.50 2.43
N CYS A 80 27.94 13.18 3.54
CA CYS A 80 27.76 11.79 3.96
C CYS A 80 27.09 10.96 2.87
N THR A 81 26.02 11.49 2.26
CA THR A 81 25.28 10.78 1.21
C THR A 81 26.17 10.53 0.01
N ARG A 82 26.92 11.54 -0.46
CA ARG A 82 27.83 11.43 -1.61
C ARG A 82 28.92 10.38 -1.39
N THR A 83 29.50 10.32 -0.19
CA THR A 83 30.64 9.45 0.12
C THR A 83 30.24 8.01 0.45
N THR A 84 29.04 7.80 1.00
CA THR A 84 28.64 6.49 1.56
C THR A 84 27.41 5.87 0.93
N ARG A 85 26.79 6.51 -0.08
CA ARG A 85 25.56 6.01 -0.72
C ARG A 85 25.67 4.56 -1.16
N ASP A 86 26.69 4.23 -1.94
CA ASP A 86 26.76 2.93 -2.60
C ASP A 86 27.01 1.80 -1.60
N SER A 87 27.85 2.04 -0.59
CA SER A 87 28.10 1.07 0.49
C SER A 87 26.87 0.86 1.36
N LYS A 88 26.10 1.92 1.66
CA LYS A 88 24.84 1.82 2.41
C LYS A 88 23.76 1.09 1.64
N LEU A 89 23.58 1.40 0.35
CA LEU A 89 22.60 0.72 -0.50
C LEU A 89 22.93 -0.77 -0.65
N ASP A 90 24.21 -1.10 -0.79
CA ASP A 90 24.65 -2.49 -0.84
C ASP A 90 24.47 -3.22 0.50
N TYR A 91 24.68 -2.53 1.63
CA TYR A 91 24.37 -3.07 2.95
C TYR A 91 22.88 -3.38 3.11
N GLU A 92 21.99 -2.44 2.76
CA GLU A 92 20.53 -2.62 2.82
C GLU A 92 20.08 -3.77 1.91
N ARG A 93 20.67 -3.88 0.71
CA ARG A 93 20.38 -4.97 -0.23
C ARG A 93 20.78 -6.35 0.33
N ARG A 94 21.88 -6.42 1.09
CA ARG A 94 22.36 -7.67 1.71
C ARG A 94 21.65 -8.01 3.02
N ASN A 95 21.00 -7.03 3.65
CA ASN A 95 20.34 -7.19 4.94
C ASN A 95 18.84 -6.84 4.86
N PRO A 96 18.06 -7.46 3.95
CA PRO A 96 16.66 -7.14 3.82
C PRO A 96 15.89 -7.55 5.09
N ALA A 97 14.98 -6.68 5.51
CA ALA A 97 13.97 -7.06 6.49
C ALA A 97 13.02 -8.10 5.89
N TRP A 98 12.34 -8.87 6.75
CA TRP A 98 11.35 -9.87 6.31
C TRP A 98 10.05 -9.24 5.75
N SER A 99 9.88 -7.93 5.92
CA SER A 99 8.76 -7.13 5.41
C SER A 99 9.15 -5.65 5.39
N PRO A 100 8.62 -4.82 4.46
CA PRO A 100 8.80 -3.36 4.48
C PRO A 100 8.31 -2.70 5.77
N ARG A 101 7.32 -3.32 6.42
CA ARG A 101 6.82 -2.93 7.75
C ARG A 101 7.24 -4.01 8.74
N ALA A 102 8.52 -4.03 9.09
CA ALA A 102 9.10 -4.95 10.05
C ALA A 102 9.60 -4.17 11.27
N LEU A 103 9.31 -4.69 12.47
CA LEU A 103 9.74 -4.08 13.73
C LEU A 103 10.40 -5.13 14.62
N ARG A 104 11.47 -4.74 15.31
CA ARG A 104 12.03 -5.51 16.42
C ARG A 104 11.87 -4.75 17.72
N ILE A 105 11.40 -5.44 18.76
CA ILE A 105 11.30 -4.91 20.12
C ILE A 105 12.24 -5.75 20.99
N ASN A 106 13.25 -5.12 21.59
CA ASN A 106 14.28 -5.80 22.39
C ASN A 106 14.95 -6.99 21.65
N GLY A 107 15.19 -6.86 20.35
CA GLY A 107 15.80 -7.89 19.51
C GLY A 107 14.84 -8.97 18.98
N TRP A 108 13.64 -9.08 19.54
CA TRP A 108 12.60 -10.01 19.09
C TRP A 108 11.81 -9.44 17.90
N ARG A 109 11.44 -10.31 16.94
CA ARG A 109 10.58 -9.93 15.82
C ARG A 109 9.15 -9.72 16.33
N TYR A 110 8.57 -8.55 16.07
CA TYR A 110 7.17 -8.29 16.38
C TYR A 110 6.29 -8.92 15.31
N SER A 111 5.35 -9.79 15.72
CA SER A 111 4.43 -10.52 14.85
C SER A 111 3.00 -9.96 14.85
N GLY A 112 2.71 -8.96 15.69
CA GLY A 112 1.40 -8.33 15.76
C GLY A 112 1.12 -7.38 14.60
N VAL A 113 -0.10 -6.88 14.53
CA VAL A 113 -0.47 -5.79 13.62
C VAL A 113 0.33 -4.55 13.99
N LEU A 114 0.97 -3.92 13.00
CA LEU A 114 1.71 -2.66 13.20
C LEU A 114 0.75 -1.48 13.34
N ASP A 115 0.09 -1.48 14.49
CA ASP A 115 -0.76 -0.42 15.01
C ASP A 115 -0.04 0.30 16.16
N ALA A 116 -0.22 1.62 16.26
CA ALA A 116 0.50 2.43 17.24
C ALA A 116 0.18 2.01 18.69
N ASP A 117 -1.09 1.70 19.01
CA ASP A 117 -1.49 1.29 20.36
C ASP A 117 -0.92 -0.09 20.70
N LEU A 118 -1.05 -1.07 19.79
CA LEU A 118 -0.54 -2.42 20.01
C LEU A 118 0.98 -2.48 20.14
N VAL A 119 1.70 -1.72 19.32
CA VAL A 119 3.16 -1.60 19.41
C VAL A 119 3.56 -0.91 20.71
N THR A 120 2.87 0.15 21.11
CA THR A 120 3.17 0.87 22.36
C THR A 120 2.93 -0.01 23.57
N ARG A 121 1.83 -0.77 23.61
CA ARG A 121 1.58 -1.78 24.67
C ARG A 121 2.69 -2.82 24.73
N ALA A 122 3.13 -3.34 23.59
CA ALA A 122 4.21 -4.33 23.53
C ALA A 122 5.54 -3.75 24.04
N ILE A 123 5.87 -2.50 23.67
CA ILE A 123 7.05 -1.79 24.20
C ILE A 123 6.92 -1.60 25.72
N CYS A 124 5.77 -1.11 26.17
CA CYS A 124 5.48 -0.85 27.59
C CYS A 124 5.57 -2.13 28.45
N SER A 125 5.11 -3.27 27.93
CA SER A 125 5.24 -4.57 28.63
C SER A 125 6.69 -5.05 28.77
N GLY A 126 7.61 -4.52 27.97
CA GLY A 126 9.03 -4.89 28.00
C GLY A 126 9.83 -4.20 29.12
N PHE A 127 9.25 -3.23 29.84
CA PHE A 127 9.95 -2.53 30.91
C PHE A 127 9.85 -3.28 32.25
N ILE A 128 11.01 -3.50 32.88
CA ILE A 128 11.09 -4.05 34.24
C ILE A 128 10.45 -3.09 35.26
N LYS A 129 10.75 -1.78 35.12
CA LYS A 129 10.11 -0.71 35.88
C LYS A 129 9.32 0.15 34.92
N GLN A 130 7.99 0.06 35.00
CA GLN A 130 7.11 0.75 34.07
C GLN A 130 7.24 2.28 34.23
N PRO A 131 7.48 3.02 33.13
CA PRO A 131 7.44 4.47 33.14
C PRO A 131 5.99 4.95 33.29
N LYS A 132 5.78 6.20 33.74
CA LYS A 132 4.44 6.72 34.09
C LYS A 132 3.52 6.70 32.87
N GLU A 133 4.08 7.02 31.71
CA GLU A 133 3.43 7.05 30.41
C GLU A 133 2.85 5.69 29.99
N CYS A 134 3.39 4.59 30.51
CA CYS A 134 2.93 3.24 30.21
C CYS A 134 1.83 2.73 31.15
N GLN A 135 1.59 3.41 32.28
CA GLN A 135 0.66 2.91 33.31
C GLN A 135 -0.78 2.88 32.78
N ASP A 136 -1.21 3.94 32.09
CA ASP A 136 -2.55 4.05 31.53
C ASP A 136 -2.73 3.17 30.29
N ILE A 137 -1.64 2.92 29.55
CA ILE A 137 -1.65 2.17 28.30
C ILE A 137 -1.77 0.67 28.55
N ILE A 138 -1.15 0.14 29.60
CA ILE A 138 -1.21 -1.29 29.95
C ILE A 138 -2.48 -1.63 30.75
N ALA A 139 -3.21 -0.63 31.26
CA ALA A 139 -4.41 -0.87 32.05
C ALA A 139 -5.37 -1.83 31.31
N PRO A 140 -5.86 -2.89 32.00
CA PRO A 140 -6.74 -3.87 31.38
C PRO A 140 -7.97 -3.15 30.85
N ARG A 141 -8.16 -3.24 29.54
CA ARG A 141 -9.25 -2.54 28.87
C ARG A 141 -10.58 -3.11 29.35
N ASN A 142 -11.52 -2.23 29.68
CA ASN A 142 -12.88 -2.65 29.97
C ASN A 142 -13.54 -3.17 28.67
N PRO A 143 -13.91 -4.45 28.57
CA PRO A 143 -14.49 -5.04 27.36
C PRO A 143 -15.87 -4.47 27.02
N PHE A 144 -16.49 -3.72 27.93
CA PHE A 144 -17.82 -3.13 27.75
C PHE A 144 -17.78 -1.71 27.13
N LEU A 145 -16.59 -1.16 26.83
CA LEU A 145 -16.44 0.15 26.19
C LEU A 145 -16.13 0.01 24.69
N PRO A 146 -16.85 0.74 23.80
CA PRO A 146 -16.63 0.68 22.36
C PRO A 146 -15.22 1.15 22.01
N TYR A 147 -14.60 0.50 21.00
CA TYR A 147 -13.28 0.88 20.51
C TYR A 147 -13.35 2.16 19.70
N VAL A 148 -12.85 3.24 20.26
CA VAL A 148 -12.62 4.50 19.54
C VAL A 148 -11.13 4.59 19.24
N GLY A 149 -10.66 3.75 18.31
CA GLY A 149 -9.36 3.98 17.70
C GLY A 149 -9.54 5.02 16.59
N ASP A 150 -8.70 6.06 16.56
CA ASP A 150 -8.51 6.98 15.41
C ASP A 150 -7.89 6.26 14.19
N VAL A 151 -8.16 4.96 14.05
CA VAL A 151 -7.99 4.29 12.78
C VAL A 151 -9.12 4.86 11.93
N LYS A 152 -8.77 5.76 11.00
CA LYS A 152 -9.61 5.98 9.81
C LYS A 152 -9.87 4.58 9.27
N ALA A 153 -11.02 4.00 9.63
CA ALA A 153 -11.44 2.73 9.12
C ALA A 153 -11.35 2.92 7.62
N VAL A 154 -10.41 2.21 6.98
CA VAL A 154 -10.40 2.11 5.53
C VAL A 154 -11.82 1.64 5.23
N GLU A 155 -12.64 2.53 4.65
CA GLU A 155 -14.05 2.23 4.42
C GLU A 155 -14.07 0.98 3.55
N GLY A 156 -14.28 -0.16 4.19
CA GLY A 156 -14.42 -1.43 3.50
C GLY A 156 -15.57 -1.26 2.52
N ILE A 157 -15.42 -1.85 1.34
CA ILE A 157 -16.48 -1.82 0.34
C ILE A 157 -17.74 -2.37 1.01
N ARG A 158 -18.76 -1.52 1.17
CA ARG A 158 -20.02 -1.90 1.80
C ARG A 158 -20.59 -3.08 1.02
N LEU A 159 -21.19 -4.04 1.71
CA LEU A 159 -21.81 -5.21 1.08
C LEU A 159 -22.80 -4.80 -0.03
N SER A 160 -23.49 -3.68 0.16
CA SER A 160 -24.40 -3.09 -0.83
C SER A 160 -23.69 -2.68 -2.14
N THR A 161 -22.52 -2.05 -2.06
CA THR A 161 -21.71 -1.68 -3.23
C THR A 161 -21.24 -2.90 -4.00
N PHE A 162 -20.83 -3.96 -3.30
CA PHE A 162 -20.45 -5.22 -3.92
C PHE A 162 -21.63 -5.90 -4.64
N LEU A 163 -22.79 -5.99 -3.96
CA LEU A 163 -24.01 -6.56 -4.55
C LEU A 163 -24.52 -5.75 -5.75
N SER A 164 -24.39 -4.43 -5.73
CA SER A 164 -24.78 -3.56 -6.85
C SER A 164 -23.93 -3.85 -8.08
N TRP A 165 -22.60 -3.94 -7.92
CA TRP A 165 -21.69 -4.31 -9.00
C TRP A 165 -21.95 -5.72 -9.55
N LEU A 166 -22.17 -6.70 -8.66
CA LEU A 166 -22.50 -8.08 -9.06
C LEU A 166 -23.82 -8.15 -9.85
N SER A 167 -24.84 -7.40 -9.42
CA SER A 167 -26.12 -7.37 -10.13
C SER A 167 -26.00 -6.72 -11.51
N GLY A 168 -25.19 -5.64 -11.61
CA GLY A 168 -24.95 -4.95 -12.87
C GLY A 168 -24.24 -5.83 -13.90
N THR A 169 -23.21 -6.58 -13.48
CA THR A 169 -22.49 -7.49 -14.39
C THR A 169 -23.36 -8.64 -14.89
N VAL A 170 -24.20 -9.22 -14.01
CA VAL A 170 -25.16 -10.26 -14.39
C VAL A 170 -26.21 -9.73 -15.37
N ALA A 171 -26.74 -8.53 -15.15
CA ALA A 171 -27.72 -7.92 -16.04
C ALA A 171 -27.14 -7.66 -17.45
N VAL A 172 -25.90 -7.16 -17.53
CA VAL A 172 -25.21 -6.94 -18.81
C VAL A 172 -24.93 -8.28 -19.52
N ALA A 173 -24.50 -9.30 -18.80
CA ALA A 173 -24.28 -10.63 -19.37
C ALA A 173 -25.59 -11.24 -19.92
N LEU A 174 -26.69 -11.11 -19.19
CA LEU A 174 -28.01 -11.55 -19.65
C LEU A 174 -28.47 -10.78 -20.88
N ALA A 175 -28.29 -9.47 -20.92
CA ALA A 175 -28.63 -8.65 -22.09
C ALA A 175 -27.81 -9.07 -23.32
N ALA A 176 -26.50 -9.30 -23.16
CA ALA A 176 -25.62 -9.77 -24.23
C ALA A 176 -26.07 -11.15 -24.76
N LEU A 177 -26.42 -12.08 -23.87
CA LEU A 177 -26.94 -13.40 -24.25
C LEU A 177 -28.27 -13.31 -25.00
N LEU A 178 -29.17 -12.42 -24.58
CA LEU A 178 -30.45 -12.21 -25.27
C LEU A 178 -30.25 -11.60 -26.67
N LEU A 179 -29.33 -10.64 -26.82
CA LEU A 179 -28.98 -10.07 -28.12
C LEU A 179 -28.33 -11.13 -29.02
N TYR A 180 -27.41 -11.92 -28.49
CA TYR A 180 -26.78 -13.02 -29.20
C TYR A 180 -27.82 -14.06 -29.67
N ARG A 181 -28.76 -14.44 -28.81
CA ARG A 181 -29.84 -15.37 -29.16
C ARG A 181 -30.77 -14.79 -30.25
N ARG A 182 -31.06 -13.49 -30.19
CA ARG A 182 -31.84 -12.81 -31.25
C ARG A 182 -31.10 -12.79 -32.58
N TYR A 183 -29.78 -12.54 -32.55
CA TYR A 183 -28.94 -12.54 -33.74
C TYR A 183 -28.91 -13.93 -34.39
N LEU A 184 -28.63 -14.98 -33.63
CA LEU A 184 -28.62 -16.36 -34.13
C LEU A 184 -29.97 -16.78 -34.73
N LYS A 185 -31.08 -16.41 -34.08
CA LYS A 185 -32.43 -16.72 -34.60
C LYS A 185 -32.69 -16.02 -35.94
N LYS A 186 -32.17 -14.81 -36.12
CA LYS A 186 -32.32 -14.05 -37.37
C LYS A 186 -31.48 -14.65 -38.49
N GLU A 187 -30.21 -14.99 -38.22
CA GLU A 187 -29.33 -15.69 -39.16
C GLU A 187 -29.95 -17.00 -39.62
N MET A 188 -30.38 -17.86 -38.69
CA MET A 188 -30.99 -19.15 -39.01
C MET A 188 -32.24 -19.00 -39.90
N GLN A 189 -33.05 -17.96 -39.69
CA GLN A 189 -34.22 -17.68 -40.54
C GLN A 189 -33.85 -17.17 -41.93
N MET A 190 -32.72 -16.48 -42.10
CA MET A 190 -32.25 -16.05 -43.43
C MET A 190 -31.68 -17.23 -44.21
N THR A 191 -30.84 -18.06 -43.60
CA THR A 191 -30.29 -19.27 -44.23
C THR A 191 -31.40 -20.23 -44.67
N LEU A 192 -32.40 -20.47 -43.82
CA LEU A 192 -33.54 -21.34 -44.17
C LEU A 192 -34.33 -20.82 -45.37
N ARG A 193 -34.44 -19.50 -45.52
CA ARG A 193 -35.14 -18.87 -46.67
C ARG A 193 -34.32 -18.98 -47.96
N GLU A 194 -33.01 -18.87 -47.87
CA GLU A 194 -32.12 -19.06 -49.03
C GLU A 194 -32.15 -20.51 -49.51
N GLU A 195 -32.08 -21.48 -48.60
CA GLU A 195 -32.19 -22.91 -48.93
C GLU A 195 -33.54 -23.24 -49.59
N VAL A 196 -34.66 -22.81 -49.00
CA VAL A 196 -36.00 -23.04 -49.58
C VAL A 196 -36.15 -22.36 -50.94
N MET A 197 -35.59 -21.16 -51.13
CA MET A 197 -35.66 -20.47 -52.42
C MET A 197 -34.86 -21.19 -53.52
N LEU A 198 -33.72 -21.79 -53.16
CA LEU A 198 -32.91 -22.60 -54.08
C LEU A 198 -33.65 -23.88 -54.48
N GLU A 199 -34.24 -24.59 -53.52
CA GLU A 199 -35.00 -25.82 -53.78
C GLU A 199 -36.23 -25.56 -54.68
N VAL A 200 -36.96 -24.47 -54.44
CA VAL A 200 -38.10 -24.09 -55.29
C VAL A 200 -37.66 -23.70 -56.71
N ARG A 201 -36.52 -23.03 -56.87
CA ARG A 201 -35.96 -22.71 -58.20
C ARG A 201 -35.53 -23.98 -58.94
N GLU A 202 -34.95 -24.95 -58.24
CA GLU A 202 -34.57 -26.23 -58.81
C GLU A 202 -35.80 -27.00 -59.30
N GLN A 203 -36.82 -27.15 -58.46
CA GLN A 203 -38.08 -27.80 -58.84
C GLN A 203 -38.78 -27.10 -60.01
N MET A 204 -38.88 -25.76 -59.99
CA MET A 204 -39.46 -24.99 -61.10
C MET A 204 -38.65 -25.12 -62.39
N GLY A 205 -37.33 -25.28 -62.29
CA GLY A 205 -36.45 -25.57 -63.42
C GLY A 205 -36.72 -26.95 -64.03
N GLU A 206 -36.93 -27.97 -63.20
CA GLU A 206 -37.33 -29.32 -63.66
C GLU A 206 -38.72 -29.32 -64.30
N TYR A 207 -39.70 -28.63 -63.70
CA TYR A 207 -41.04 -28.52 -64.30
C TYR A 207 -41.03 -27.87 -65.68
N ARG A 208 -40.23 -26.80 -65.88
CA ARG A 208 -40.07 -26.19 -67.22
C ARG A 208 -39.52 -27.17 -68.25
N ARG A 209 -38.52 -27.98 -67.88
CA ARG A 209 -37.93 -28.97 -68.79
C ARG A 209 -38.92 -30.07 -69.19
N MET A 210 -39.82 -30.47 -68.29
CA MET A 210 -40.88 -31.43 -68.60
C MET A 210 -41.98 -30.86 -69.50
N GLN A 211 -42.11 -29.54 -69.59
CA GLN A 211 -43.13 -28.86 -70.40
C GLN A 211 -42.68 -28.56 -71.84
N GLU A 212 -41.37 -28.66 -72.11
CA GLU A 212 -40.74 -28.43 -73.42
C GLU A 212 -40.49 -29.74 -74.22
N GLN A 213 -40.91 -30.90 -73.70
CA GLN A 213 -40.95 -32.19 -74.40
C GLN A 213 -42.38 -32.54 -74.85
#